data_AF-A0A846AMZ0-F1
#
_entry.id   AF-A0A846AMZ0-F1
#
_cell.length_a   1.000
_cell.length_b   1.000
_cell.length_c   1.000
_cell.angle_alpha   90.00
_cell.angle_beta   90.00
_cell.angle_gamma   90.00
#
_symmetry.space_group_name_H-M   'P 1'
#
loop_
_entity.id
_entity.type
_entity.pdbx_description
1 polymer ?
#
loop_
_entity_poly.entity_id
_entity_poly.type
_entity_poly.pdbx_seq_one_letter_code
_entity_poly.pdbx_strand_id
1 'polypeptide(L)'
;MYAKKFELKLSNQERSLMAQCAGYARFVYNYGLSMVNGTSAMTKVNKRGQKVSLSYALRILEAKKVFTNYVKKQSEYAMKTRESFRLDNFSCPVLLSEYTI
;
A
#
# COMPACT_ATOMS: atom_id res chain seq x y z
N MET A 1 -17.63 6.02 -22.62
CA MET A 1 -16.33 6.69 -22.35
C MET A 1 -15.32 6.17 -23.36
N TYR A 2 -14.79 7.02 -24.24
CA TYR A 2 -13.66 6.66 -25.10
C TYR A 2 -12.36 6.96 -24.36
N ALA A 3 -11.64 5.93 -23.91
CA ALA A 3 -10.32 6.10 -23.33
C ALA A 3 -9.31 6.35 -24.46
N LYS A 4 -8.81 7.58 -24.57
CA LYS A 4 -7.74 7.93 -25.51
C LYS A 4 -6.43 7.37 -24.94
N LYS A 5 -5.92 6.30 -25.55
CA LYS A 5 -4.66 5.68 -25.15
C LYS A 5 -3.50 6.60 -25.53
N PHE A 6 -2.96 7.31 -24.54
CA PHE A 6 -1.70 8.05 -24.70
C PHE A 6 -0.55 7.12 -24.30
N GLU A 7 0.27 6.72 -25.26
CA GLU A 7 1.49 5.99 -24.96
C GLU A 7 2.60 6.99 -24.63
N LEU A 8 2.99 7.05 -23.35
CA LEU A 8 4.15 7.82 -22.93
C LEU A 8 5.41 7.18 -23.52
N LYS A 9 6.11 7.92 -24.39
CA LYS A 9 7.41 7.52 -24.92
C LYS A 9 8.48 7.77 -23.86
N LEU A 10 8.59 6.84 -22.93
CA LEU A 10 9.57 6.88 -21.84
C LEU A 10 10.94 6.35 -22.31
N SER A 11 12.01 6.91 -21.76
CA SER A 11 13.34 6.31 -21.87
C SER A 11 13.39 4.96 -21.14
N ASN A 12 14.38 4.12 -21.48
CA ASN A 12 14.52 2.80 -20.84
C ASN A 12 14.66 2.90 -19.31
N GLN A 13 15.35 3.93 -18.82
CA GLN A 13 15.52 4.17 -17.39
C GLN A 13 14.19 4.53 -16.70
N GLU A 14 13.41 5.44 -17.29
CA GLU A 14 12.11 5.85 -16.74
C GLU A 14 11.10 4.70 -16.78
N ARG A 15 11.14 3.86 -17.82
CA ARG A 15 10.29 2.67 -17.92
C ARG A 15 10.60 1.67 -16.80
N SER A 16 11.88 1.42 -16.52
CA SER A 16 12.28 0.57 -15.39
C SER A 16 11.83 1.15 -14.04
N LEU A 17 11.99 2.46 -13.85
CA LEU A 17 11.55 3.14 -12.63
C LEU A 17 10.03 3.04 -12.45
N MET A 18 9.24 3.32 -13.49
CA MET A 18 7.78 3.20 -13.44
C MET A 18 7.33 1.77 -13.15
N ALA A 19 8.00 0.76 -13.72
CA ALA A 19 7.72 -0.64 -13.46
C ALA A 19 8.01 -1.03 -11.99
N GLN A 20 9.09 -0.51 -11.41
CA GLN A 20 9.41 -0.68 -9.99
C GLN A 20 8.34 -0.04 -9.09
N CYS A 21 7.93 1.21 -9.39
CA CYS A 21 6.86 1.90 -8.67
C CYS A 21 5.54 1.11 -8.71
N ALA A 22 5.14 0.63 -9.89
CA ALA A 22 3.93 -0.16 -10.07
C ALA A 22 4.00 -1.50 -9.32
N GLY A 23 5.15 -2.17 -9.37
CA GLY A 23 5.40 -3.40 -8.63
C GLY A 23 5.32 -3.20 -7.12
N TYR A 24 5.87 -2.09 -6.61
CA TYR A 24 5.78 -1.74 -5.20
C TYR A 24 4.35 -1.43 -4.76
N ALA A 25 3.62 -0.60 -5.52
CA ALA A 25 2.22 -0.27 -5.23
C ALA A 25 1.35 -1.54 -5.17
N ARG A 26 1.52 -2.46 -6.13
CA ARG A 26 0.81 -3.74 -6.15
C ARG A 26 1.16 -4.64 -4.97
N PHE A 27 2.42 -4.65 -4.55
CA PHE A 27 2.86 -5.37 -3.35
C PHE A 27 2.18 -4.82 -2.09
N VAL A 28 2.17 -3.50 -1.90
CA VAL A 28 1.52 -2.85 -0.74
C VAL A 28 0.02 -3.15 -0.72
N TYR A 29 -0.65 -3.04 -1.87
CA TYR A 29 -2.08 -3.33 -1.99
C TYR A 29 -2.40 -4.77 -1.61
N ASN A 30 -1.70 -5.74 -2.21
CA ASN A 30 -1.92 -7.16 -1.93
C ASN A 30 -1.63 -7.51 -0.46
N TYR A 31 -0.56 -6.96 0.10
CA TYR A 31 -0.22 -7.14 1.51
C TYR A 31 -1.33 -6.60 2.42
N GLY A 32 -1.76 -5.35 2.19
CA GLY A 32 -2.85 -4.73 2.94
C GLY A 32 -4.15 -5.52 2.83
N LEU A 33 -4.52 -5.96 1.63
CA LEU A 33 -5.72 -6.77 1.40
C LEU A 33 -5.66 -8.10 2.14
N SER A 34 -4.51 -8.80 2.11
CA SER A 34 -4.33 -10.06 2.84
C SER A 34 -4.46 -9.90 4.36
N MET A 35 -3.86 -8.84 4.91
CA MET A 35 -3.90 -8.52 6.34
C MET A 35 -5.30 -8.15 6.79
N VAL A 36 -5.98 -7.32 6.00
CA VAL A 36 -7.37 -6.97 6.29
C VAL A 36 -8.19 -8.25 6.24
N ASN A 37 -8.21 -9.02 5.15
CA ASN A 37 -9.02 -10.24 5.05
C ASN A 37 -8.76 -11.24 6.18
N GLY A 38 -7.49 -11.45 6.58
CA GLY A 38 -7.13 -12.32 7.70
C GLY A 38 -7.61 -11.83 9.07
N THR A 39 -7.81 -10.52 9.25
CA THR A 39 -8.29 -9.92 10.51
C THR A 39 -9.81 -9.73 10.56
N SER A 40 -10.56 -10.37 9.66
CA SER A 40 -12.03 -10.21 9.59
C SER A 40 -12.77 -10.64 10.86
N ALA A 41 -12.20 -11.58 11.61
CA ALA A 41 -12.77 -12.06 12.86
C ALA A 41 -12.25 -11.31 14.11
N MET A 42 -11.41 -10.28 13.96
CA MET A 42 -10.90 -9.53 15.12
C MET A 42 -12.03 -8.74 15.79
N THR A 43 -12.12 -8.91 17.11
CA THR A 43 -13.04 -8.16 17.97
C THR A 43 -12.26 -7.29 18.95
N LYS A 44 -12.79 -6.11 19.27
CA LYS A 44 -12.33 -5.29 20.39
C LYS A 44 -13.37 -5.24 21.50
N VAL A 45 -12.94 -5.03 22.72
CA VAL A 45 -13.85 -4.77 23.84
C VAL A 45 -14.19 -3.27 23.84
N ASN A 46 -15.47 -2.93 23.84
CA ASN A 46 -15.91 -1.54 23.94
C ASN A 46 -15.84 -1.05 25.40
N LYS A 47 -16.07 0.26 25.63
CA LYS A 47 -16.08 0.84 26.98
C LYS A 47 -17.11 0.22 27.94
N ARG A 48 -18.08 -0.54 27.41
CA ARG A 48 -19.14 -1.24 28.14
C ARG A 48 -18.81 -2.72 28.39
N GLY A 49 -17.59 -3.16 28.09
CA GLY A 49 -17.15 -4.55 28.30
C GLY A 49 -17.63 -5.55 27.23
N GLN A 50 -18.31 -5.10 26.18
CA GLN A 50 -18.84 -5.99 25.14
C GLN A 50 -17.83 -6.19 24.00
N LYS A 51 -17.70 -7.42 23.51
CA LYS A 51 -16.91 -7.74 22.32
C LYS A 51 -17.67 -7.27 21.08
N VAL A 52 -17.08 -6.34 20.34
CA VAL A 52 -17.60 -5.82 19.08
C VAL A 52 -16.59 -6.06 17.97
N SER A 53 -17.08 -6.32 16.75
CA SER A 53 -16.22 -6.48 15.58
C SER A 53 -15.40 -5.22 15.32
N LEU A 54 -14.17 -5.40 14.85
CA LEU A 54 -13.31 -4.29 14.50
C LEU A 54 -13.76 -3.69 13.16
N SER A 55 -14.01 -2.38 13.15
CA SER A 55 -14.34 -1.65 11.92
C SER A 55 -13.25 -1.80 10.87
N TYR A 56 -13.65 -1.85 9.60
CA TYR A 56 -12.75 -1.98 8.45
C TYR A 56 -11.64 -0.92 8.44
N ALA A 57 -11.99 0.35 8.72
CA ALA A 57 -11.01 1.44 8.78
C ALA A 57 -9.95 1.25 9.88
N LEU A 58 -10.34 0.69 11.03
CA LEU A 58 -9.40 0.39 12.12
C LEU A 58 -8.45 -0.76 11.74
N ARG A 59 -8.96 -1.77 11.03
CA ARG A 59 -8.14 -2.88 10.51
C ARG A 59 -7.10 -2.38 9.51
N ILE A 60 -7.47 -1.46 8.62
CA ILE A 60 -6.51 -0.81 7.71
C ILE A 60 -5.44 -0.04 8.49
N LEU A 61 -5.83 0.72 9.51
CA LEU A 61 -4.87 1.48 10.33
C LEU A 61 -3.86 0.57 11.04
N GLU A 62 -4.33 -0.53 11.63
CA GLU A 62 -3.45 -1.52 12.26
C GLU A 62 -2.54 -2.21 11.22
N ALA A 63 -3.07 -2.60 10.06
CA ALA A 63 -2.27 -3.16 8.97
C ALA A 63 -1.18 -2.18 8.51
N LYS A 64 -1.49 -0.87 8.42
CA LYS A 64 -0.52 0.19 8.09
C LYS A 64 0.58 0.31 9.14
N LYS A 65 0.25 0.21 10.43
CA LYS A 65 1.24 0.22 11.52
C LYS A 65 2.20 -0.96 11.42
N VAL A 66 1.67 -2.18 11.24
CA VAL A 66 2.49 -3.38 11.07
C VAL A 66 3.40 -3.25 9.85
N PHE A 67 2.85 -2.79 8.72
CA PHE A 67 3.63 -2.59 7.50
C PHE A 67 4.80 -1.61 7.72
N THR A 68 4.53 -0.47 8.35
CA THR A 68 5.52 0.61 8.53
C THR A 68 6.58 0.25 9.58
N ASN A 69 6.17 -0.37 10.69
CA ASN A 69 7.05 -0.61 11.82
C ASN A 69 7.83 -1.93 11.70
N TYR A 70 7.27 -2.94 11.04
CA TYR A 70 7.86 -4.27 10.94
C TYR A 70 8.31 -4.57 9.51
N VAL A 71 7.40 -4.60 8.54
CA VAL A 71 7.70 -5.05 7.18
C VAL A 71 8.74 -4.18 6.50
N LYS A 72 8.63 -2.84 6.60
CA LYS A 72 9.62 -1.92 6.02
C LYS A 72 11.02 -2.03 6.63
N LYS A 73 11.16 -2.59 7.84
CA LYS A 73 12.45 -2.72 8.53
C LYS A 73 13.18 -4.04 8.24
N GLN A 74 12.50 -5.02 7.66
CA GLN A 74 13.14 -6.28 7.27
C GLN A 74 14.14 -6.04 6.13
N SER A 75 15.33 -6.64 6.23
CA SER A 75 16.39 -6.52 5.22
C SER A 75 15.94 -7.00 3.84
N GLU A 76 15.05 -8.00 3.80
CA GLU A 76 14.44 -8.55 2.59
C GLU A 76 13.65 -7.52 1.77
N TYR A 77 13.07 -6.51 2.44
CA TYR A 77 12.29 -5.46 1.78
C TYR A 77 13.06 -4.12 1.67
N ALA A 78 14.32 -4.08 2.12
CA ALA A 78 15.16 -2.87 2.14
C ALA A 78 15.42 -2.28 0.73
N MET A 79 15.41 -3.11 -0.32
CA MET A 79 15.57 -2.63 -1.70
C MET A 79 14.32 -1.89 -2.21
N LYS A 80 13.12 -2.33 -1.82
CA LYS A 80 11.85 -1.66 -2.17
C LYS A 80 11.69 -0.31 -1.46
N THR A 81 12.34 -0.13 -0.31
CA THR A 81 12.33 1.12 0.47
C THR A 81 13.25 2.22 -0.09
N ARG A 82 14.35 1.85 -0.76
CA ARG A 82 15.29 2.82 -1.36
C ARG A 82 14.67 3.63 -2.51
N GLU A 83 13.77 3.03 -3.29
CA GLU A 83 13.03 3.71 -4.36
C GLU A 83 11.84 4.52 -3.84
N SER A 84 11.21 4.10 -2.73
CA SER A 84 10.07 4.83 -2.13
C SER A 84 10.48 6.10 -1.38
N PHE A 85 11.70 6.18 -0.83
CA PHE A 85 12.15 7.38 -0.11
C PHE A 85 12.30 8.64 -1.00
N ARG A 86 12.51 8.48 -2.32
CA ARG A 86 12.47 9.60 -3.28
C ARG A 86 11.04 9.96 -3.69
N LEU A 87 10.13 9.00 -3.68
CA LEU A 87 8.74 9.16 -4.14
C LEU A 87 7.79 9.65 -3.04
N ASP A 88 8.17 9.52 -1.77
CA ASP A 88 7.43 10.09 -0.64
C ASP A 88 7.47 11.64 -0.64
N ASN A 89 8.41 12.26 -1.37
CA ASN A 89 8.49 13.73 -1.48
C ASN A 89 8.33 14.28 -2.91
N PHE A 90 8.65 13.53 -3.97
CA PHE A 90 8.41 13.97 -5.36
C PHE A 90 8.17 12.76 -6.27
N SER A 91 7.02 12.74 -6.97
CA SER A 91 6.84 12.01 -8.25
C SER A 91 6.28 10.57 -8.28
N CYS A 92 5.34 10.17 -7.41
CA CYS A 92 4.34 9.14 -7.79
C CYS A 92 2.89 9.39 -7.29
N PRO A 93 2.33 10.62 -7.43
CA PRO A 93 0.92 10.85 -7.10
C PRO A 93 -0.07 10.16 -8.07
N VAL A 94 0.37 9.80 -9.28
CA VAL A 94 -0.52 9.28 -10.33
C VAL A 94 -1.03 7.87 -10.03
N LEU A 95 -0.25 7.02 -9.34
CA LEU A 95 -0.66 5.66 -9.00
C LEU A 95 -1.23 5.51 -7.59
N LEU A 96 -1.04 6.50 -6.70
CA LEU A 96 -1.67 6.46 -5.37
C LEU A 96 -3.13 6.92 -5.44
N SER A 97 -3.46 7.87 -6.31
CA SER A 97 -4.84 8.37 -6.53
C SER A 97 -5.84 7.26 -6.88
N GLU A 98 -5.46 6.32 -7.76
CA GLU A 98 -6.35 5.24 -8.23
C GLU A 98 -6.46 4.05 -7.25
N TYR A 99 -5.64 4.00 -6.21
CA TYR A 99 -5.61 2.91 -5.23
C TYR A 99 -5.93 3.38 -3.80
N THR A 100 -6.49 4.59 -3.66
CA THR A 100 -7.04 5.09 -2.40
C THR A 100 -8.48 4.63 -2.27
N ILE A 101 -8.78 3.89 -1.19
CA ILE A 101 -10.15 3.71 -0.66
C ILE A 101 -10.59 5.04 -0.07
#